data_AF-A0A420VSN9-F1
#
_entry.id   AF-A0A420VSN9-F1
#
_cell.length_a   1.000
_cell.length_b   1.000
_cell.length_c   1.000
_cell.angle_alpha   90.00
_cell.angle_beta   90.00
_cell.angle_gamma   90.00
#
_symmetry.space_group_name_H-M   'P 1'
#
loop_
_entity.id
_entity.type
_entity.pdbx_description
1 polymer ?
#
loop_
_entity_poly.entity_id
_entity_poly.type
_entity_poly.pdbx_seq_one_letter_code
_entity_poly.pdbx_strand_id
1 'polypeptide(L)'
;MRQYKFSASRYVMLLLISSLTFACKKEDSAVGFDNNSVNLVVADNFNLSAFNAALRVSNLDKELKTGKGPYTLLAPSDEAFANAGYTSVVEILAERASIISNIANYHLLDGKYELDKLPFLFNQELQTRKGKVYATHWVKGADTVLTLNGARILTQNLPASNGLVQVLDRVMTPYVHDKIVDAINADASISIFARAVKRTAVLSDKGNQGPYTVFAPINTAMAKLGFASVQEVDKAGLAELKQVVNYHIVRDRRFVYDYILSTGNTNLSKQTMLDGNSIQIRLIPNVNSPGSFMGIALRGLGNTSDVLLYKQDILTGEGVLHIVDQGLQITQ
;
A
#
# COMPACT_ATOMS: atom_id res chain seq x y z
N MET A 1 73.97 -5.12 -84.48
CA MET A 1 74.84 -3.94 -84.22
C MET A 1 73.99 -2.68 -84.15
N ARG A 2 73.75 -2.14 -82.96
CA ARG A 2 73.73 -0.70 -82.70
C ARG A 2 73.73 -0.49 -81.19
N GLN A 3 74.79 0.18 -80.73
CA GLN A 3 75.04 0.51 -79.33
C GLN A 3 74.76 2.00 -79.08
N TYR A 4 74.62 2.33 -77.78
CA TYR A 4 74.97 3.61 -77.10
C TYR A 4 74.11 4.85 -77.41
N LYS A 5 73.79 5.80 -76.51
CA LYS A 5 74.29 6.32 -75.21
C LYS A 5 73.14 7.19 -74.60
N PHE A 6 72.80 7.11 -73.31
CA PHE A 6 73.27 7.91 -72.14
C PHE A 6 72.84 9.39 -72.02
N SER A 7 72.46 9.76 -70.78
CA SER A 7 72.32 11.12 -70.15
C SER A 7 70.90 11.74 -70.21
N ALA A 8 70.32 12.39 -69.18
CA ALA A 8 70.85 13.01 -67.97
C ALA A 8 69.80 13.10 -66.83
N SER A 9 70.31 13.27 -65.61
CA SER A 9 69.67 13.46 -64.31
C SER A 9 68.75 14.69 -64.18
N ARG A 10 67.63 14.55 -63.43
CA ARG A 10 67.12 15.61 -62.53
C ARG A 10 66.54 14.99 -61.25
N TYR A 11 67.09 15.44 -60.12
CA TYR A 11 66.64 15.26 -58.75
C TYR A 11 65.15 15.59 -58.57
N VAL A 12 64.43 14.86 -57.71
CA VAL A 12 63.69 15.41 -56.56
C VAL A 12 63.38 14.24 -55.60
N MET A 13 63.94 14.34 -54.39
CA MET A 13 63.58 13.56 -53.21
C MET A 13 62.29 14.16 -52.64
N LEU A 14 61.24 13.36 -52.48
CA LEU A 14 60.02 13.76 -51.75
C LEU A 14 59.58 12.64 -50.82
N LEU A 15 59.84 12.90 -49.53
CA LEU A 15 59.29 12.24 -48.34
C LEU A 15 57.76 12.46 -48.24
N LEU A 16 57.13 11.66 -47.35
CA LEU A 16 55.83 11.92 -46.68
C LEU A 16 54.57 11.63 -47.55
N ILE A 17 53.52 10.88 -47.14
CA ILE A 17 52.95 10.49 -45.85
C ILE A 17 52.19 9.17 -46.05
N SER A 18 52.38 8.20 -45.14
CA SER A 18 51.49 7.03 -44.99
C SER A 18 50.17 7.51 -44.37
N SER A 19 49.11 7.60 -45.17
CA SER A 19 47.76 7.88 -44.69
C SER A 19 47.19 6.66 -43.98
N LEU A 20 47.33 6.63 -42.66
CA LEU A 20 46.48 5.82 -41.78
C LEU A 20 45.05 6.30 -41.94
N THR A 21 44.25 5.57 -42.71
CA THR A 21 42.80 5.76 -42.74
C THR A 21 42.24 5.33 -41.38
N PHE A 22 42.06 6.30 -40.49
CA PHE A 22 41.17 6.16 -39.34
C PHE A 22 39.76 5.93 -39.89
N ALA A 23 39.34 4.67 -39.91
CA ALA A 23 37.94 4.34 -40.03
C ALA A 23 37.25 4.81 -38.74
N CYS A 24 36.70 6.02 -38.75
CA CYS A 24 35.71 6.43 -37.77
C CYS A 24 34.53 5.47 -37.89
N LYS A 25 34.49 4.45 -37.02
CA LYS A 25 33.26 3.76 -36.69
C LYS A 25 32.35 4.82 -36.10
N LYS A 26 31.39 5.29 -36.89
CA LYS A 26 30.27 6.07 -36.39
C LYS A 26 29.51 5.13 -35.45
N GLU A 27 29.76 5.25 -34.15
CA GLU A 27 28.85 4.70 -33.15
C GLU A 27 27.57 5.52 -33.25
N ASP A 28 26.67 5.08 -34.13
CA ASP A 28 25.27 5.48 -34.07
C ASP A 28 24.71 4.91 -32.76
N SER A 29 24.95 5.64 -31.67
CA SER A 29 24.14 5.54 -30.47
C SER A 29 22.79 6.14 -30.82
N ALA A 30 21.99 5.39 -31.59
CA ALA A 30 20.56 5.59 -31.59
C ALA A 30 20.14 5.40 -30.12
N VAL A 31 19.94 6.51 -29.42
CA VAL A 31 19.20 6.50 -28.15
C VAL A 31 17.82 6.05 -28.55
N GLY A 32 17.58 4.74 -28.52
CA GLY A 32 16.26 4.18 -28.74
C GLY A 32 15.36 4.82 -27.70
N PHE A 33 14.43 5.66 -28.13
CA PHE A 33 13.41 6.18 -27.24
C PHE A 33 12.62 4.98 -26.74
N ASP A 34 12.75 4.71 -25.46
CA ASP A 34 11.97 3.69 -24.81
C ASP A 34 10.53 4.20 -24.68
N ASN A 35 9.65 3.62 -25.48
CA ASN A 35 8.24 3.99 -25.56
C ASN A 35 7.37 3.12 -24.64
N ASN A 36 7.95 2.27 -23.79
CA ASN A 36 7.21 1.34 -22.94
C ASN A 36 7.68 1.36 -21.47
N SER A 37 8.24 2.47 -20.98
CA SER A 37 8.62 2.62 -19.57
C SER A 37 7.39 2.70 -18.67
N VAL A 38 7.53 2.38 -17.37
CA VAL A 38 6.39 2.31 -16.43
C VAL A 38 5.55 3.59 -16.38
N ASN A 39 6.16 4.76 -16.51
CA ASN A 39 5.44 6.04 -16.55
C ASN A 39 4.64 6.22 -17.85
N LEU A 40 5.10 5.67 -18.98
CA LEU A 40 4.38 5.71 -20.26
C LEU A 40 3.23 4.71 -20.26
N VAL A 41 3.42 3.50 -19.72
CA VAL A 41 2.34 2.53 -19.51
C VAL A 41 1.19 3.13 -18.68
N VAL A 42 1.52 3.90 -17.64
CA VAL A 42 0.52 4.65 -16.86
C VAL A 42 -0.10 5.78 -17.67
N ALA A 43 0.69 6.55 -18.42
CA ALA A 43 0.20 7.69 -19.19
C ALA A 43 -0.74 7.29 -20.35
N ASP A 44 -0.53 6.11 -20.94
CA ASP A 44 -1.34 5.58 -22.04
C ASP A 44 -2.62 4.87 -21.57
N ASN A 45 -2.79 4.68 -20.25
CA ASN A 45 -3.96 4.03 -19.68
C ASN A 45 -4.98 5.06 -19.19
N PHE A 46 -6.13 5.12 -19.86
CA PHE A 46 -7.21 6.07 -19.54
C PHE A 46 -7.76 5.95 -18.11
N ASN A 47 -7.65 4.78 -17.47
CA ASN A 47 -8.12 4.53 -16.10
C ASN A 47 -7.07 4.87 -15.03
N LEU A 48 -5.90 5.40 -15.42
CA LEU A 48 -4.81 5.79 -14.51
C LEU A 48 -4.47 7.28 -14.66
N SER A 49 -5.38 8.08 -15.19
CA SER A 49 -5.17 9.50 -15.50
C SER A 49 -4.87 10.33 -14.24
N ALA A 50 -5.56 10.03 -13.13
CA ALA A 50 -5.34 10.62 -11.81
C ALA A 50 -3.93 10.30 -11.28
N PHE A 51 -3.51 9.04 -11.36
CA PHE A 51 -2.19 8.63 -10.91
C PHE A 51 -1.07 9.20 -11.79
N ASN A 52 -1.28 9.28 -13.11
CA ASN A 52 -0.36 9.97 -14.02
C ASN A 52 -0.15 11.45 -13.62
N ALA A 53 -1.23 12.15 -13.24
CA ALA A 53 -1.11 13.51 -12.70
C ALA A 53 -0.29 13.54 -11.41
N ALA A 54 -0.47 12.58 -10.49
CA ALA A 54 0.32 12.46 -9.28
C ALA A 54 1.82 12.21 -9.56
N LEU A 55 2.16 11.40 -10.57
CA LEU A 55 3.54 11.20 -11.02
C LEU A 55 4.18 12.49 -11.53
N ARG A 56 3.41 13.33 -12.25
CA ARG A 56 3.89 14.63 -12.75
C ARG A 56 4.10 15.64 -11.62
N VAL A 57 3.15 15.74 -10.68
CA VAL A 57 3.28 16.63 -9.50
C VAL A 57 4.49 16.25 -8.64
N SER A 58 4.78 14.96 -8.52
CA SER A 58 5.92 14.43 -7.78
C SER A 58 7.24 14.39 -8.55
N ASN A 59 7.21 14.77 -9.84
CA ASN A 59 8.34 14.67 -10.78
C ASN A 59 8.89 13.24 -10.98
N LEU A 60 8.16 12.22 -10.53
CA LEU A 60 8.48 10.81 -10.74
C LEU A 60 8.27 10.40 -12.19
N ASP A 61 7.40 11.08 -12.94
CA ASP A 61 7.22 10.84 -14.38
C ASP A 61 8.54 10.97 -15.16
N LYS A 62 9.34 11.99 -14.84
CA LYS A 62 10.65 12.21 -15.46
C LYS A 62 11.71 11.24 -14.95
N GLU A 63 11.71 10.97 -13.65
CA GLU A 63 12.67 10.05 -13.04
C GLU A 63 12.48 8.62 -13.56
N LEU A 64 11.24 8.15 -13.62
CA LEU A 64 10.91 6.82 -14.14
C LEU A 64 11.16 6.69 -15.64
N LYS A 65 11.13 7.81 -16.39
CA LYS A 65 11.46 7.81 -17.83
C LYS A 65 12.97 7.66 -18.08
N THR A 66 13.81 8.26 -17.24
CA THR A 66 15.27 8.25 -17.41
C THR A 66 15.96 7.16 -16.61
N GLY A 67 15.29 6.67 -15.57
CA GLY A 67 15.74 5.62 -14.67
C GLY A 67 15.78 4.25 -15.35
N LYS A 68 16.88 3.52 -15.12
CA LYS A 68 17.10 2.19 -15.70
C LYS A 68 16.22 1.10 -15.08
N GLY A 69 15.62 1.33 -13.91
CA GLY A 69 14.85 0.32 -13.19
C GLY A 69 15.71 -0.88 -12.73
N PRO A 70 15.08 -2.03 -12.43
CA PRO A 70 13.64 -2.26 -12.55
C PRO A 70 12.84 -1.55 -11.45
N TYR A 71 11.64 -1.09 -11.79
CA TYR A 71 10.66 -0.53 -10.85
C TYR A 71 9.43 -1.42 -10.74
N THR A 72 8.74 -1.38 -9.61
CA THR A 72 7.37 -1.87 -9.51
C THR A 72 6.49 -0.71 -9.07
N LEU A 73 5.65 -0.26 -9.98
CA LEU A 73 4.78 0.88 -9.80
C LEU A 73 3.38 0.39 -9.42
N LEU A 74 2.93 0.75 -8.23
CA LEU A 74 1.61 0.43 -7.71
C LEU A 74 0.65 1.54 -8.12
N ALA A 75 -0.10 1.41 -9.21
CA ALA A 75 -0.92 2.48 -9.76
C ALA A 75 -2.39 2.35 -9.30
N PRO A 76 -2.89 3.20 -8.38
CA PRO A 76 -4.32 3.23 -8.08
C PRO A 76 -5.11 3.67 -9.31
N SER A 77 -6.27 3.06 -9.52
CA SER A 77 -7.21 3.46 -10.57
C SER A 77 -7.79 4.86 -10.33
N ASP A 78 -8.40 5.44 -11.35
CA ASP A 78 -9.12 6.71 -11.22
C ASP A 78 -10.30 6.59 -10.23
N GLU A 79 -10.98 5.44 -10.19
CA GLU A 79 -11.99 5.13 -9.18
C GLU A 79 -11.38 5.10 -7.76
N ALA A 80 -10.18 4.55 -7.60
CA ALA A 80 -9.46 4.55 -6.34
C ALA A 80 -9.16 5.97 -5.84
N PHE A 81 -8.77 6.88 -6.76
CA PHE A 81 -8.54 8.29 -6.45
C PHE A 81 -9.85 9.02 -6.10
N ALA A 82 -10.92 8.78 -6.85
CA ALA A 82 -12.24 9.34 -6.56
C ALA A 82 -12.73 8.93 -5.16
N ASN A 83 -12.58 7.65 -4.80
CA ASN A 83 -12.91 7.13 -3.47
C ASN A 83 -12.03 7.73 -2.36
N ALA A 84 -10.80 8.15 -2.69
CA ALA A 84 -9.91 8.87 -1.78
C ALA A 84 -10.22 10.37 -1.67
N GLY A 85 -11.24 10.88 -2.39
CA GLY A 85 -11.66 12.27 -2.37
C GLY A 85 -11.06 13.14 -3.48
N TYR A 86 -10.36 12.54 -4.45
CA TYR A 86 -9.83 13.23 -5.62
C TYR A 86 -10.67 12.85 -6.86
N THR A 87 -11.79 13.52 -7.04
CA THR A 87 -12.77 13.22 -8.09
C THR A 87 -12.37 13.70 -9.48
N SER A 88 -11.31 14.52 -9.57
CA SER A 88 -10.76 14.97 -10.85
C SER A 88 -9.25 15.21 -10.77
N VAL A 89 -8.59 15.22 -11.95
CA VAL A 89 -7.17 15.60 -12.07
C VAL A 89 -6.90 17.01 -11.52
N VAL A 90 -7.87 17.92 -11.63
CA VAL A 90 -7.72 19.30 -11.13
C VAL A 90 -7.56 19.32 -9.62
N GLU A 91 -8.27 18.46 -8.88
CA GLU A 91 -8.13 18.37 -7.42
C GLU A 91 -6.75 17.86 -7.00
N ILE A 92 -6.16 16.95 -7.77
CA ILE A 92 -4.79 16.45 -7.54
C ILE A 92 -3.77 17.57 -7.79
N LEU A 93 -3.97 18.38 -8.83
CA LEU A 93 -3.10 19.51 -9.15
C LEU A 93 -3.24 20.66 -8.14
N ALA A 94 -4.40 20.81 -7.51
CA ALA A 94 -4.68 21.84 -6.51
C ALA A 94 -4.25 21.43 -5.08
N GLU A 95 -4.09 20.14 -4.82
CA GLU A 95 -3.60 19.62 -3.55
C GLU A 95 -2.15 20.05 -3.26
N ARG A 96 -1.77 20.04 -1.99
CA ARG A 96 -0.39 20.27 -1.57
C ARG A 96 0.54 19.26 -2.23
N ALA A 97 1.48 19.74 -3.03
CA ALA A 97 2.46 18.92 -3.74
C ALA A 97 3.21 17.92 -2.83
N SER A 98 3.43 18.26 -1.55
CA SER A 98 4.06 17.36 -0.59
C SER A 98 3.19 16.15 -0.20
N ILE A 99 1.86 16.29 -0.16
CA ILE A 99 0.94 15.16 0.04
C ILE A 99 1.01 14.24 -1.18
N ILE A 100 0.79 14.79 -2.38
CA ILE A 100 0.77 14.01 -3.62
C ILE A 100 2.13 13.33 -3.87
N SER A 101 3.25 14.01 -3.56
CA SER A 101 4.58 13.41 -3.65
C SER A 101 4.78 12.27 -2.65
N ASN A 102 4.26 12.37 -1.43
CA ASN A 102 4.32 11.26 -0.48
C ASN A 102 3.47 10.08 -0.95
N ILE A 103 2.27 10.33 -1.50
CA ILE A 103 1.42 9.28 -2.07
C ILE A 103 2.15 8.60 -3.23
N ALA A 104 2.66 9.35 -4.20
CA ALA A 104 3.31 8.78 -5.39
C ALA A 104 4.57 7.97 -5.04
N ASN A 105 5.40 8.44 -4.10
CA ASN A 105 6.57 7.68 -3.63
C ASN A 105 6.18 6.45 -2.79
N TYR A 106 5.06 6.48 -2.08
CA TYR A 106 4.56 5.31 -1.35
C TYR A 106 4.06 4.21 -2.29
N HIS A 107 3.73 4.57 -3.52
CA HIS A 107 3.28 3.66 -4.57
C HIS A 107 4.42 3.17 -5.48
N LEU A 108 5.68 3.42 -5.11
CA LEU A 108 6.83 3.04 -5.93
C LEU A 108 7.79 2.16 -5.12
N LEU A 109 8.09 0.98 -5.67
CA LEU A 109 9.12 0.09 -5.17
C LEU A 109 10.30 0.07 -6.14
N ASP A 110 11.51 0.15 -5.59
CA ASP A 110 12.74 -0.10 -6.32
C ASP A 110 12.98 -1.62 -6.38
N GLY A 111 12.98 -2.18 -7.59
CA GLY A 111 13.03 -3.62 -7.84
C GLY A 111 11.84 -4.13 -8.67
N LYS A 112 12.01 -5.32 -9.25
CA LYS A 112 10.94 -6.04 -9.95
C LYS A 112 10.24 -7.00 -8.98
N TYR A 113 9.03 -6.69 -8.59
CA TYR A 113 8.21 -7.51 -7.69
C TYR A 113 7.02 -8.07 -8.47
N GLU A 114 7.13 -9.34 -8.83
CA GLU A 114 6.03 -10.14 -9.38
C GLU A 114 5.21 -10.65 -8.19
N LEU A 115 4.20 -9.88 -7.82
CA LEU A 115 3.51 -10.04 -6.54
C LEU A 115 2.71 -11.36 -6.45
N ASP A 116 2.29 -11.90 -7.59
CA ASP A 116 1.68 -13.22 -7.77
C ASP A 116 2.65 -14.39 -7.52
N LYS A 117 3.96 -14.13 -7.57
CA LYS A 117 5.01 -15.12 -7.28
C LYS A 117 5.56 -15.00 -5.88
N LEU A 118 5.09 -14.03 -5.08
CA LEU A 118 5.45 -13.97 -3.68
C LEU A 118 4.97 -15.22 -2.96
N PRO A 119 5.73 -15.72 -1.96
CA PRO A 119 5.27 -16.80 -1.09
C PRO A 119 3.86 -16.52 -0.56
N PHE A 120 3.07 -17.57 -0.32
CA PHE A 120 1.73 -17.49 0.29
C PHE A 120 1.82 -17.14 1.79
N LEU A 121 2.43 -16.00 2.08
CA LEU A 121 2.57 -15.44 3.41
C LEU A 121 1.55 -14.33 3.59
N PHE A 122 1.06 -14.26 4.83
CA PHE A 122 0.18 -13.21 5.26
C PHE A 122 1.01 -11.98 5.64
N ASN A 123 0.67 -10.79 5.13
CA ASN A 123 1.37 -9.54 5.41
C ASN A 123 2.89 -9.57 5.15
N GLN A 124 3.33 -10.14 4.02
CA GLN A 124 4.71 -10.02 3.57
C GLN A 124 5.10 -8.55 3.44
N GLU A 125 6.06 -8.11 4.25
CA GLU A 125 6.54 -6.74 4.22
C GLU A 125 7.33 -6.48 2.92
N LEU A 126 7.04 -5.37 2.27
CA LEU A 126 7.77 -4.83 1.13
C LEU A 126 8.15 -3.37 1.40
N GLN A 127 9.34 -2.98 0.97
CA GLN A 127 9.83 -1.61 1.11
C GLN A 127 9.45 -0.79 -0.13
N THR A 128 8.71 0.30 0.10
CA THR A 128 8.46 1.35 -0.90
C THR A 128 9.45 2.49 -0.67
N ARG A 129 9.52 3.45 -1.60
CA ARG A 129 10.32 4.67 -1.40
C ARG A 129 9.82 5.55 -0.26
N LYS A 130 8.59 5.35 0.24
CA LYS A 130 8.02 6.11 1.36
C LYS A 130 7.48 5.22 2.48
N GLY A 131 8.24 4.20 2.88
CA GLY A 131 7.90 3.34 4.02
C GLY A 131 7.45 1.94 3.58
N LYS A 132 6.80 1.22 4.48
CA LYS A 132 6.50 -0.20 4.29
C LYS A 132 5.06 -0.41 3.81
N VAL A 133 4.87 -1.40 2.94
CA VAL A 133 3.56 -1.96 2.58
C VAL A 133 3.56 -3.45 2.89
N TYR A 134 2.38 -4.02 3.09
CA TYR A 134 2.22 -5.42 3.47
C TYR A 134 1.40 -6.14 2.40
N ALA A 135 2.04 -7.05 1.69
CA ALA A 135 1.44 -7.89 0.68
C ALA A 135 0.80 -9.13 1.29
N THR A 136 -0.44 -9.42 0.93
CA THR A 136 -1.09 -10.67 1.30
C THR A 136 -1.50 -11.40 0.04
N HIS A 137 -0.98 -12.62 -0.12
CA HIS A 137 -1.28 -13.50 -1.24
C HIS A 137 -2.08 -14.70 -0.74
N TRP A 138 -3.30 -14.87 -1.25
CA TRP A 138 -4.22 -15.91 -0.82
C TRP A 138 -4.83 -16.63 -2.02
N VAL A 139 -4.94 -17.96 -1.93
CA VAL A 139 -5.57 -18.80 -2.95
C VAL A 139 -6.77 -19.50 -2.35
N LYS A 140 -7.94 -19.29 -2.95
CA LYS A 140 -9.20 -19.94 -2.58
C LYS A 140 -9.74 -20.72 -3.78
N GLY A 141 -9.44 -22.02 -3.82
CA GLY A 141 -9.80 -22.87 -4.96
C GLY A 141 -9.02 -22.45 -6.21
N ALA A 142 -9.73 -22.05 -7.27
CA ALA A 142 -9.11 -21.54 -8.50
C ALA A 142 -8.85 -20.03 -8.48
N ASP A 143 -9.39 -19.30 -7.49
CA ASP A 143 -9.25 -17.85 -7.39
C ASP A 143 -8.01 -17.48 -6.57
N THR A 144 -7.15 -16.66 -7.16
CA THR A 144 -6.02 -16.03 -6.46
C THR A 144 -6.39 -14.58 -6.16
N VAL A 145 -6.28 -14.20 -4.88
CA VAL A 145 -6.50 -12.84 -4.44
C VAL A 145 -5.22 -12.30 -3.81
N LEU A 146 -4.86 -11.10 -4.23
CA LEU A 146 -3.63 -10.45 -3.85
C LEU A 146 -3.92 -9.01 -3.44
N THR A 147 -3.44 -8.63 -2.26
CA THR A 147 -3.67 -7.31 -1.69
C THR A 147 -2.37 -6.67 -1.20
N LEU A 148 -2.34 -5.34 -1.19
CA LEU A 148 -1.31 -4.52 -0.56
C LEU A 148 -1.98 -3.59 0.45
N ASN A 149 -1.64 -3.71 1.72
CA ASN A 149 -2.31 -3.00 2.81
C ASN A 149 -3.85 -3.14 2.75
N GLY A 150 -4.36 -4.30 2.32
CA GLY A 150 -5.80 -4.54 2.09
C GLY A 150 -6.38 -3.92 0.81
N ALA A 151 -5.63 -3.12 0.04
CA ALA A 151 -6.03 -2.70 -1.30
C ALA A 151 -5.89 -3.88 -2.28
N ARG A 152 -6.91 -4.17 -3.08
CA ARG A 152 -6.86 -5.24 -4.07
C ARG A 152 -6.02 -4.82 -5.25
N ILE A 153 -5.31 -5.78 -5.84
CA ILE A 153 -4.73 -5.60 -7.16
C ILE A 153 -5.76 -6.03 -8.21
N LEU A 154 -6.18 -5.07 -9.02
CA LEU A 154 -7.13 -5.22 -10.12
C LEU A 154 -6.46 -5.85 -11.35
N THR A 155 -5.27 -5.35 -11.69
CA THR A 155 -4.49 -5.84 -12.83
C THR A 155 -3.05 -6.07 -12.40
N GLN A 156 -2.57 -7.29 -12.60
CA GLN A 156 -1.25 -7.71 -12.13
C GLN A 156 -0.21 -7.70 -13.25
N ASN A 157 1.03 -7.38 -12.90
CA ASN A 157 2.22 -7.58 -13.72
C ASN A 157 2.13 -6.99 -15.14
N LEU A 158 1.58 -5.79 -15.30
CA LEU A 158 1.62 -5.11 -16.61
C LEU A 158 3.08 -4.83 -16.98
N PRO A 159 3.60 -5.40 -18.09
CA PRO A 159 5.00 -5.34 -18.41
C PRO A 159 5.40 -3.97 -18.95
N ALA A 160 6.46 -3.40 -18.38
CA ALA A 160 7.14 -2.23 -18.89
C ALA A 160 8.61 -2.58 -19.18
N SER A 161 9.25 -1.81 -20.05
CA SER A 161 10.67 -1.96 -20.40
C SER A 161 11.62 -1.85 -19.18
N ASN A 162 11.26 -1.02 -18.20
CA ASN A 162 12.04 -0.78 -16.98
C ASN A 162 11.31 -1.20 -15.71
N GLY A 163 10.34 -2.12 -15.78
CA GLY A 163 9.61 -2.55 -14.59
C GLY A 163 8.28 -3.25 -14.81
N LEU A 164 7.43 -3.16 -13.80
CA LEU A 164 6.06 -3.67 -13.77
C LEU A 164 5.11 -2.60 -13.24
N VAL A 165 3.87 -2.61 -13.73
CA VAL A 165 2.77 -1.84 -13.15
C VAL A 165 1.75 -2.79 -12.53
N GLN A 166 1.35 -2.51 -11.29
CA GLN A 166 0.31 -3.22 -10.54
C GLN A 166 -0.86 -2.25 -10.33
N VAL A 167 -2.04 -2.52 -10.88
CA VAL A 167 -3.18 -1.60 -10.76
C VAL A 167 -3.96 -1.89 -9.48
N LEU A 168 -4.23 -0.88 -8.65
CA LEU A 168 -4.90 -1.01 -7.35
C LEU A 168 -6.31 -0.41 -7.35
N ASP A 169 -7.18 -0.94 -6.50
CA ASP A 169 -8.55 -0.41 -6.28
C ASP A 169 -8.62 0.69 -5.21
N ARG A 170 -7.50 0.99 -4.55
CA ARG A 170 -7.42 1.98 -3.47
C ARG A 170 -6.10 2.73 -3.48
N VAL A 171 -6.15 4.04 -3.23
CA VAL A 171 -4.97 4.86 -2.96
C VAL A 171 -4.45 4.53 -1.56
N MET A 172 -3.21 4.07 -1.48
CA MET A 172 -2.54 3.81 -0.20
C MET A 172 -1.80 5.05 0.31
N THR A 173 -1.75 5.22 1.61
CA THR A 173 -0.98 6.31 2.24
C THR A 173 0.00 5.74 3.25
N PRO A 174 1.20 6.34 3.39
CA PRO A 174 2.15 5.92 4.40
C PRO A 174 1.55 6.16 5.78
N TYR A 175 1.83 5.25 6.71
CA TYR A 175 1.35 5.40 8.08
C TYR A 175 1.93 6.66 8.73
N VAL A 176 1.09 7.37 9.49
CA VAL A 176 1.49 8.57 10.23
C VAL A 176 2.16 8.21 11.55
N HIS A 177 1.71 7.13 12.18
CA HIS A 177 2.15 6.68 13.49
C HIS A 177 2.77 5.28 13.40
N ASP A 178 3.98 5.14 13.93
CA ASP A 178 4.63 3.84 14.02
C ASP A 178 3.93 2.96 15.07
N LYS A 179 3.59 3.53 16.23
CA LYS A 179 2.91 2.81 17.30
C LYS A 179 1.40 2.90 17.19
N ILE A 180 0.73 1.79 17.47
CA ILE A 180 -0.74 1.74 17.42
C ILE A 180 -1.38 2.59 18.53
N VAL A 181 -0.73 2.68 19.69
CA VAL A 181 -1.17 3.54 20.79
C VAL A 181 -1.13 5.03 20.43
N ASP A 182 -0.18 5.45 19.60
CA ASP A 182 -0.07 6.84 19.16
C ASP A 182 -1.20 7.18 18.18
N ALA A 183 -1.53 6.26 17.27
CA ALA A 183 -2.69 6.40 16.39
C ALA A 183 -4.01 6.47 17.17
N ILE A 184 -4.17 5.65 18.20
CA ILE A 184 -5.35 5.67 19.07
C ILE A 184 -5.47 7.01 19.82
N ASN A 185 -4.35 7.53 20.34
CA ASN A 185 -4.33 8.79 21.08
C ASN A 185 -4.56 10.03 20.19
N ALA A 186 -4.27 9.93 18.88
CA ALA A 186 -4.43 11.04 17.94
C ALA A 186 -5.88 11.29 17.53
N ASP A 187 -6.79 10.31 17.67
CA ASP A 187 -8.18 10.44 17.26
C ASP A 187 -9.10 10.78 18.45
N ALA A 188 -9.63 12.01 18.45
CA ALA A 188 -10.50 12.51 19.51
C ALA A 188 -11.82 11.73 19.65
N SER A 189 -12.27 11.04 18.59
CA SER A 189 -13.52 10.27 18.60
C SER A 189 -13.45 9.00 19.46
N ILE A 190 -12.25 8.54 19.81
CA ILE A 190 -11.99 7.32 20.60
C ILE A 190 -11.20 7.61 21.89
N SER A 191 -11.20 8.85 22.37
CA SER A 191 -10.41 9.30 23.52
C SER A 191 -10.70 8.56 24.83
N ILE A 192 -11.93 8.09 25.05
CA ILE A 192 -12.28 7.29 26.22
C ILE A 192 -11.62 5.91 26.14
N PHE A 193 -11.65 5.27 24.97
CA PHE A 193 -10.97 3.99 24.74
C PHE A 193 -9.45 4.15 24.83
N ALA A 194 -8.90 5.24 24.28
CA ALA A 194 -7.48 5.59 24.40
C ALA A 194 -7.03 5.64 25.87
N ARG A 195 -7.87 6.21 26.75
CA ARG A 195 -7.60 6.22 28.20
C ARG A 195 -7.56 4.81 28.78
N ALA A 196 -8.48 3.93 28.40
CA ALA A 196 -8.52 2.54 28.88
C ALA A 196 -7.28 1.75 28.43
N VAL A 197 -6.88 1.87 27.16
CA VAL A 197 -5.64 1.27 26.63
C VAL A 197 -4.42 1.75 27.41
N LYS A 198 -4.34 3.06 27.70
CA LYS A 198 -3.22 3.64 28.46
C LYS A 198 -3.16 3.12 29.91
N ARG A 199 -4.31 3.04 30.60
CA ARG A 199 -4.35 2.54 32.00
C ARG A 199 -4.00 1.06 32.09
N THR A 200 -4.44 0.26 31.12
CA THR A 200 -4.26 -1.20 31.14
C THR A 200 -2.88 -1.64 30.68
N ALA A 201 -2.18 -0.80 29.92
CA ALA A 201 -0.86 -1.05 29.33
C ALA A 201 -0.79 -2.29 28.42
N VAL A 202 -1.93 -2.83 27.98
CA VAL A 202 -2.02 -4.07 27.18
C VAL A 202 -1.19 -4.00 25.88
N LEU A 203 -1.22 -2.84 25.21
CA LEU A 203 -0.50 -2.60 23.96
C LEU A 203 0.91 -2.03 24.16
N SER A 204 1.33 -1.83 25.41
CA SER A 204 2.67 -1.35 25.77
C SER A 204 3.50 -2.39 26.52
N ASP A 205 2.91 -3.56 26.79
CA ASP A 205 3.59 -4.67 27.43
C ASP A 205 4.62 -5.28 26.47
N LYS A 206 5.89 -5.34 26.92
CA LYS A 206 7.01 -5.88 26.14
C LYS A 206 6.84 -7.38 25.84
N GLY A 207 6.05 -8.11 26.62
CA GLY A 207 5.69 -9.51 26.33
C GLY A 207 4.68 -9.65 25.20
N ASN A 208 4.10 -8.54 24.77
CA ASN A 208 3.04 -8.46 23.77
C ASN A 208 3.55 -7.67 22.56
N GLN A 209 4.60 -8.16 21.89
CA GLN A 209 5.05 -7.56 20.63
C GLN A 209 4.10 -7.94 19.50
N GLY A 210 3.65 -6.92 18.75
CA GLY A 210 2.66 -7.05 17.68
C GLY A 210 3.16 -7.84 16.46
N PRO A 211 2.38 -7.84 15.36
CA PRO A 211 1.38 -6.83 15.05
C PRO A 211 0.01 -7.05 15.71
N TYR A 212 -0.76 -5.97 15.88
CA TYR A 212 -2.13 -5.99 16.39
C TYR A 212 -3.15 -5.42 15.41
N THR A 213 -4.39 -5.85 15.58
CA THR A 213 -5.54 -5.15 15.03
C THR A 213 -6.44 -4.71 16.16
N VAL A 214 -6.74 -3.42 16.22
CA VAL A 214 -7.56 -2.82 17.27
C VAL A 214 -8.88 -2.36 16.68
N PHE A 215 -10.00 -2.79 17.26
CA PHE A 215 -11.32 -2.28 16.96
C PHE A 215 -11.70 -1.26 18.05
N ALA A 216 -11.33 0.00 17.87
CA ALA A 216 -11.51 1.04 18.88
C ALA A 216 -12.96 1.60 18.84
N PRO A 217 -13.77 1.41 19.88
CA PRO A 217 -15.10 1.99 19.95
C PRO A 217 -15.05 3.51 20.12
N ILE A 218 -15.90 4.21 19.38
CA ILE A 218 -16.10 5.66 19.55
C ILE A 218 -16.59 6.00 20.97
N ASN A 219 -16.43 7.24 21.39
CA ASN A 219 -16.76 7.68 22.75
C ASN A 219 -18.23 7.40 23.13
N THR A 220 -19.16 7.53 22.19
CA THR A 220 -20.58 7.20 22.42
C THR A 220 -20.80 5.70 22.62
N ALA A 221 -19.97 4.86 22.00
CA ALA A 221 -19.97 3.41 22.21
C ALA A 221 -19.35 3.04 23.56
N MET A 222 -18.24 3.69 23.96
CA MET A 222 -17.66 3.52 25.29
C MET A 222 -18.64 3.92 26.41
N ALA A 223 -19.42 4.99 26.21
CA ALA A 223 -20.46 5.38 27.15
C ALA A 223 -21.52 4.29 27.34
N LYS A 224 -21.92 3.59 26.26
CA LYS A 224 -22.84 2.45 26.33
C LYS A 224 -22.23 1.22 27.01
N LEU A 225 -20.90 1.09 26.98
CA LEU A 225 -20.16 0.07 27.75
C LEU A 225 -19.99 0.43 29.23
N GLY A 226 -20.53 1.57 29.69
CA GLY A 226 -20.44 2.01 31.09
C GLY A 226 -19.37 3.07 31.36
N PHE A 227 -18.61 3.51 30.35
CA PHE A 227 -17.54 4.51 30.49
C PHE A 227 -17.91 5.82 29.80
N ALA A 228 -18.68 6.66 30.49
CA ALA A 228 -19.16 7.92 29.92
C ALA A 228 -18.06 8.99 29.74
N SER A 229 -16.93 8.85 30.43
CA SER A 229 -15.83 9.81 30.39
C SER A 229 -14.49 9.17 30.74
N VAL A 230 -13.38 9.89 30.48
CA VAL A 230 -12.04 9.46 30.90
C VAL A 230 -11.91 9.37 32.42
N GLN A 231 -12.68 10.16 33.18
CA GLN A 231 -12.70 10.12 34.64
C GLN A 231 -13.37 8.84 35.17
N GLU A 232 -14.42 8.35 34.50
CA GLU A 232 -15.03 7.06 34.84
C GLU A 232 -14.08 5.91 34.53
N VAL A 233 -13.38 5.99 33.39
CA VAL A 233 -12.28 5.06 33.10
C VAL A 233 -11.21 5.10 34.19
N ASP A 234 -10.91 6.24 34.79
CA ASP A 234 -9.90 6.35 35.86
C ASP A 234 -10.33 5.73 37.19
N LYS A 235 -11.62 5.74 37.49
CA LYS A 235 -12.18 5.12 38.70
C LYS A 235 -12.41 3.62 38.54
N ALA A 236 -12.57 3.14 37.31
CA ALA A 236 -12.85 1.74 37.01
C ALA A 236 -11.72 0.79 37.46
N GLY A 237 -12.09 -0.45 37.75
CA GLY A 237 -11.15 -1.50 38.11
C GLY A 237 -10.26 -1.90 36.93
N LEU A 238 -8.98 -2.19 37.18
CA LEU A 238 -8.04 -2.56 36.12
C LEU A 238 -8.43 -3.86 35.41
N ALA A 239 -9.03 -4.81 36.14
CA ALA A 239 -9.48 -6.08 35.59
C ALA A 239 -10.61 -5.89 34.56
N GLU A 240 -11.59 -5.06 34.88
CA GLU A 240 -12.71 -4.71 34.00
C GLU A 240 -12.21 -4.01 32.73
N LEU A 241 -11.32 -3.02 32.88
CA LEU A 241 -10.74 -2.34 31.73
C LEU A 241 -9.92 -3.29 30.84
N LYS A 242 -9.16 -4.22 31.43
CA LYS A 242 -8.41 -5.23 30.67
C LYS A 242 -9.34 -6.14 29.89
N GLN A 243 -10.47 -6.54 30.47
CA GLN A 243 -11.46 -7.35 29.77
C GLN A 243 -12.02 -6.61 28.55
N VAL A 244 -12.42 -5.34 28.71
CA VAL A 244 -12.90 -4.52 27.60
C VAL A 244 -11.81 -4.35 26.55
N VAL A 245 -10.60 -3.93 26.93
CA VAL A 245 -9.51 -3.68 25.99
C VAL A 245 -9.11 -4.95 25.23
N ASN A 246 -8.94 -6.09 25.91
CA ASN A 246 -8.53 -7.34 25.27
C ASN A 246 -9.60 -7.86 24.28
N TYR A 247 -10.88 -7.67 24.58
CA TYR A 247 -11.96 -8.09 23.68
C TYR A 247 -12.13 -7.20 22.44
N HIS A 248 -11.34 -6.13 22.33
CA HIS A 248 -11.28 -5.25 21.15
C HIS A 248 -9.96 -5.37 20.38
N ILE A 249 -9.07 -6.30 20.76
CA ILE A 249 -7.76 -6.49 20.15
C ILE A 249 -7.67 -7.88 19.54
N VAL A 250 -7.08 -7.96 18.36
CA VAL A 250 -6.70 -9.21 17.68
C VAL A 250 -5.18 -9.27 17.59
N ARG A 251 -4.61 -10.45 17.83
CA ARG A 251 -3.19 -10.73 17.67
C ARG A 251 -2.89 -11.09 16.21
N ASP A 252 -2.83 -10.09 15.34
CA ASP A 252 -2.34 -10.12 13.95
C ASP A 252 -2.56 -8.74 13.31
N ARG A 253 -1.86 -8.45 12.19
CA ARG A 253 -2.23 -7.34 11.28
C ARG A 253 -3.39 -7.80 10.38
N ARG A 254 -4.56 -7.18 10.51
CA ARG A 254 -5.77 -7.53 9.75
C ARG A 254 -6.41 -6.28 9.16
N PHE A 255 -6.32 -6.16 7.85
CA PHE A 255 -7.13 -5.23 7.08
C PHE A 255 -8.56 -5.75 6.92
N VAL A 256 -9.49 -4.92 6.47
CA VAL A 256 -10.86 -5.36 6.17
C VAL A 256 -10.85 -6.46 5.13
N TYR A 257 -10.02 -6.32 4.10
CA TYR A 257 -9.95 -7.27 3.00
C TYR A 257 -9.43 -8.66 3.41
N ASP A 258 -8.64 -8.72 4.48
CA ASP A 258 -8.14 -9.97 5.04
C ASP A 258 -9.25 -10.88 5.57
N TYR A 259 -10.35 -10.29 6.04
CA TYR A 259 -11.53 -11.04 6.43
C TYR A 259 -12.29 -11.58 5.21
N ILE A 260 -12.27 -10.85 4.10
CA ILE A 260 -12.85 -11.32 2.84
C ILE A 260 -12.14 -12.59 2.37
N LEU A 261 -10.80 -12.59 2.42
CA LEU A 261 -9.96 -13.74 2.05
C LEU A 261 -10.24 -14.98 2.91
N SER A 262 -10.48 -14.78 4.20
CA SER A 262 -10.67 -15.88 5.16
C SER A 262 -12.11 -16.40 5.26
N THR A 263 -13.11 -15.67 4.76
CA THR A 263 -14.50 -16.15 4.79
C THR A 263 -14.73 -17.26 3.76
N GLY A 264 -15.49 -18.29 4.16
CA GLY A 264 -15.89 -19.39 3.29
C GLY A 264 -17.00 -19.01 2.31
N ASN A 265 -17.96 -19.90 2.07
CA ASN A 265 -19.10 -19.61 1.18
C ASN A 265 -20.25 -18.88 1.90
N THR A 266 -20.13 -18.67 3.21
CA THR A 266 -21.19 -18.15 4.08
C THR A 266 -21.10 -16.66 4.34
N ASN A 267 -20.09 -15.96 3.79
CA ASN A 267 -19.75 -14.55 4.11
C ASN A 267 -19.55 -14.31 5.62
N LEU A 268 -19.31 -15.37 6.38
CA LEU A 268 -19.14 -15.35 7.83
C LEU A 268 -17.81 -15.99 8.17
N SER A 269 -17.09 -15.38 9.12
CA SER A 269 -15.91 -15.96 9.75
C SER A 269 -15.94 -15.69 11.25
N LYS A 270 -15.09 -16.42 11.99
CA LYS A 270 -14.86 -16.18 13.41
C LYS A 270 -13.49 -15.55 13.58
N GLN A 271 -13.39 -14.57 14.47
CA GLN A 271 -12.13 -13.94 14.83
C GLN A 271 -11.92 -14.09 16.35
N THR A 272 -10.81 -14.73 16.72
CA THR A 272 -10.39 -14.83 18.12
C THR A 272 -9.75 -13.52 18.55
N MET A 273 -10.21 -12.99 19.69
CA MET A 273 -9.72 -11.76 20.31
C MET A 273 -8.59 -12.07 21.31
N LEU A 274 -7.94 -11.04 21.85
CA LEU A 274 -6.78 -11.18 22.72
C LEU A 274 -7.12 -11.84 24.07
N ASP A 275 -8.39 -11.79 24.49
CA ASP A 275 -8.89 -12.49 25.68
C ASP A 275 -9.22 -13.98 25.43
N GLY A 276 -9.09 -14.46 24.20
CA GLY A 276 -9.40 -15.83 23.78
C GLY A 276 -10.86 -16.06 23.38
N ASN A 277 -11.77 -15.10 23.60
CA ASN A 277 -13.14 -15.19 23.10
C ASN A 277 -13.17 -14.94 21.59
N SER A 278 -14.22 -15.41 20.92
CA SER A 278 -14.40 -15.21 19.48
C SER A 278 -15.58 -14.31 19.18
N ILE A 279 -15.39 -13.38 18.24
CA ILE A 279 -16.46 -12.60 17.63
C ILE A 279 -16.79 -13.16 16.25
N GLN A 280 -18.02 -12.90 15.79
CA GLN A 280 -18.41 -13.18 14.41
C GLN A 280 -18.05 -11.97 13.54
N ILE A 281 -17.48 -12.25 12.37
CA ILE A 281 -17.27 -11.28 11.30
C ILE A 281 -18.21 -11.65 10.17
N ARG A 282 -18.94 -10.66 9.66
CA ARG A 282 -19.83 -10.79 8.51
C ARG A 282 -19.39 -9.82 7.43
N LEU A 283 -19.21 -10.31 6.21
CA LEU A 283 -18.92 -9.43 5.09
C LEU A 283 -20.15 -8.63 4.67
N ILE A 284 -19.92 -7.39 4.26
CA ILE A 284 -20.95 -6.49 3.73
C ILE A 284 -20.77 -6.44 2.20
N PRO A 285 -21.64 -7.10 1.41
CA PRO A 285 -21.53 -7.10 -0.05
C PRO A 285 -21.64 -5.69 -0.64
N ASN A 286 -20.89 -5.42 -1.70
CA ASN A 286 -21.04 -4.21 -2.49
C ASN A 286 -22.17 -4.40 -3.51
N VAL A 287 -23.28 -3.68 -3.33
CA VAL A 287 -24.45 -3.77 -4.22
C VAL A 287 -24.19 -3.28 -5.64
N ASN A 288 -23.18 -2.42 -5.82
CA ASN A 288 -22.81 -1.85 -7.13
C ASN A 288 -21.78 -2.70 -7.88
N SER A 289 -21.15 -3.67 -7.21
CA SER A 289 -20.12 -4.53 -7.78
C SER A 289 -20.31 -5.96 -7.27
N PRO A 290 -21.14 -6.77 -7.97
CA PRO A 290 -21.43 -8.15 -7.56
C PRO A 290 -20.13 -8.96 -7.37
N GLY A 291 -20.01 -9.62 -6.22
CA GLY A 291 -18.81 -10.37 -5.84
C GLY A 291 -17.72 -9.54 -5.15
N SER A 292 -17.91 -8.22 -5.03
CA SER A 292 -17.09 -7.33 -4.19
C SER A 292 -17.77 -7.09 -2.83
N PHE A 293 -16.99 -6.67 -1.85
CA PHE A 293 -17.47 -6.33 -0.52
C PHE A 293 -16.99 -4.92 -0.15
N MET A 294 -17.86 -4.14 0.48
CA MET A 294 -17.58 -2.76 0.89
C MET A 294 -17.00 -2.67 2.30
N GLY A 295 -17.13 -3.72 3.11
CA GLY A 295 -16.70 -3.70 4.50
C GLY A 295 -17.02 -4.98 5.26
N ILE A 296 -16.88 -4.89 6.57
CA ILE A 296 -17.25 -5.93 7.53
C ILE A 296 -18.17 -5.38 8.60
N ALA A 297 -19.01 -6.25 9.13
CA ALA A 297 -19.76 -6.09 10.36
C ALA A 297 -19.20 -7.06 11.40
N LEU A 298 -19.03 -6.61 12.63
CA LEU A 298 -18.58 -7.42 13.76
C LEU A 298 -19.76 -7.71 14.68
N ARG A 299 -19.71 -8.85 15.37
CA ARG A 299 -20.68 -9.16 16.41
C ARG A 299 -20.02 -9.96 17.52
N GLY A 300 -19.89 -9.34 18.69
CA GLY A 300 -19.48 -10.02 19.91
C GLY A 300 -20.59 -10.91 20.47
N LEU A 301 -20.22 -11.83 21.37
CA LEU A 301 -21.11 -12.78 22.04
C LEU A 301 -22.33 -12.10 22.71
N GLY A 302 -22.13 -10.94 23.32
CA GLY A 302 -23.16 -10.15 23.99
C GLY A 302 -23.86 -9.13 23.09
N ASN A 303 -23.42 -8.94 21.84
CA ASN A 303 -24.01 -7.95 20.97
C ASN A 303 -25.35 -8.45 20.37
N THR A 304 -26.41 -7.66 20.53
CA THR A 304 -27.73 -7.89 19.94
C THR A 304 -27.86 -7.33 18.52
N SER A 305 -27.04 -6.33 18.19
CA SER A 305 -26.90 -5.71 16.86
C SER A 305 -25.46 -5.86 16.33
N ASP A 306 -25.31 -5.65 15.03
CA ASP A 306 -23.99 -5.60 14.41
C ASP A 306 -23.25 -4.31 14.80
N VAL A 307 -21.94 -4.45 14.95
CA VAL A 307 -20.96 -3.38 15.17
C VAL A 307 -20.31 -3.07 13.83
N LEU A 308 -20.41 -1.83 13.37
CA LEU A 308 -19.93 -1.40 12.05
C LEU A 308 -18.64 -0.60 12.16
N LEU A 309 -17.83 -0.63 11.10
CA LEU A 309 -16.65 0.20 11.00
C LEU A 309 -17.05 1.64 10.66
N TYR A 310 -16.65 2.59 11.50
CA TYR A 310 -16.75 4.02 11.28
C TYR A 310 -15.55 4.56 10.50
N LYS A 311 -14.34 4.08 10.83
CA LYS A 311 -13.12 4.25 10.02
C LYS A 311 -12.39 2.91 9.94
N GLN A 312 -11.73 2.63 8.83
CA GLN A 312 -11.14 1.32 8.58
C GLN A 312 -9.74 1.41 7.98
N ASP A 313 -8.97 0.35 8.15
CA ASP A 313 -7.64 0.15 7.55
C ASP A 313 -6.63 1.25 7.88
N ILE A 314 -6.69 1.82 9.09
CA ILE A 314 -5.70 2.82 9.52
C ILE A 314 -4.40 2.10 9.86
N LEU A 315 -3.46 2.12 8.91
CA LEU A 315 -2.18 1.46 9.05
C LEU A 315 -1.27 2.15 10.07
N THR A 316 -0.57 1.34 10.85
CA THR A 316 0.54 1.75 11.74
C THR A 316 1.74 0.81 11.54
N GLY A 317 2.90 1.20 12.05
CA GLY A 317 4.08 0.30 12.10
C GLY A 317 3.77 -0.99 12.85
N GLU A 318 3.06 -0.91 13.98
CA GLU A 318 2.73 -2.03 14.87
C GLU A 318 1.40 -2.76 14.55
N GLY A 319 0.67 -2.38 13.51
CA GLY A 319 -0.64 -2.99 13.27
C GLY A 319 -1.64 -2.19 12.44
N VAL A 320 -2.92 -2.49 12.62
CA VAL A 320 -4.06 -1.79 11.99
C VAL A 320 -5.05 -1.33 13.05
N LEU A 321 -5.52 -0.10 12.92
CA LEU A 321 -6.61 0.45 13.72
C LEU A 321 -7.88 0.53 12.86
N HIS A 322 -8.97 -0.01 13.38
CA HIS A 322 -10.33 0.22 12.90
C HIS A 322 -11.10 0.94 14.00
N ILE A 323 -11.88 1.95 13.65
CA ILE A 323 -12.78 2.64 14.59
C ILE A 323 -14.17 2.10 14.39
N VAL A 324 -14.85 1.72 15.47
CA VAL A 324 -16.18 1.07 15.42
C VAL A 324 -17.26 1.92 16.08
N ASP A 325 -18.48 1.83 15.56
CA ASP A 325 -19.64 2.62 16.00
C ASP A 325 -20.24 2.16 17.35
N GLN A 326 -19.91 0.94 17.77
CA GLN A 326 -20.43 0.26 18.95
C GLN A 326 -19.31 -0.56 19.61
N GLY A 327 -19.47 -0.81 20.92
CA GLY A 327 -18.54 -1.65 21.67
C GLY A 327 -18.83 -3.13 21.46
N LEU A 328 -17.78 -3.93 21.33
CA LEU A 328 -17.88 -5.39 21.38
C LEU A 328 -18.18 -5.81 22.83
N GLN A 329 -19.21 -6.63 23.02
CA GLN A 329 -19.67 -7.10 24.33
C GLN A 329 -19.53 -8.63 24.44
N ILE A 330 -19.14 -9.10 25.63
CA ILE A 330 -19.04 -10.54 25.94
C ILE A 330 -20.39 -11.05 26.47
N THR A 331 -21.07 -10.23 27.27
CA THR A 331 -22.39 -10.52 27.87
C THR A 331 -23.42 -9.51 27.36
N GLN A 332 -24.69 -9.93 27.29
CA GLN A 332 -25.82 -9.06 26.93
C GLN A 332 -26.17 -8.08 28.05
#